data_AF-A0A2W4IMV6-F1
#
_entry.id   AF-A0A2W4IMV6-F1
#
_cell.length_a   1.000
_cell.length_b   1.000
_cell.length_c   1.000
_cell.angle_alpha   90.00
_cell.angle_beta   90.00
_cell.angle_gamma   90.00
#
_symmetry.space_group_name_H-M   'P 1'
#
loop_
_entity.id
_entity.type
_entity.pdbx_description
1 polymer ?
#
loop_
_entity_poly.entity_id
_entity_poly.type
_entity_poly.pdbx_seq_one_letter_code
_entity_poly.pdbx_strand_id
1 'polypeptide(L)'
;MARTQLRVLVETPDTADDPRDREVGLDFPREWIEFVDPADADQVIRADLTWLLSRWTCVFAKACHGIIRGRSADGCCSHGAFFTDAQDEKRVRQAVKRLTPATWQHYRRGFNQYTEMDTVDGKSPARRTATRPDGPCVFLNDPDFPGGAGCALHAQALRDGVHPLEYKPDVCWQLPIRRDQEWVKRPDGTKVLLTVLSEFDRRAWGAGGDDPG
;
A
#
# COMPACT_ATOMS: atom_id res chain seq x y z
N MET A 1 18.64 23.99 -27.19
CA MET A 1 19.30 23.71 -25.90
C MET A 1 19.63 22.23 -25.85
N ALA A 2 20.91 21.87 -25.73
CA ALA A 2 21.32 20.48 -25.65
C ALA A 2 20.93 19.91 -24.27
N ARG A 3 20.18 18.81 -24.25
CA ARG A 3 19.86 18.08 -23.02
C ARG A 3 21.12 17.35 -22.55
N THR A 4 21.63 17.72 -21.38
CA THR A 4 22.66 16.91 -20.69
C THR A 4 22.03 15.59 -20.28
N GLN A 5 22.48 14.48 -20.88
CA GLN A 5 22.11 13.13 -20.44
C GLN A 5 23.03 12.71 -19.30
N LEU A 6 22.48 12.56 -18.09
CA LEU A 6 23.11 11.78 -17.03
C LEU A 6 22.77 10.31 -17.27
N ARG A 7 23.79 9.46 -17.42
CA ARG A 7 23.63 8.00 -17.44
C ARG A 7 24.12 7.45 -16.11
N VAL A 8 23.18 7.03 -15.27
CA VAL A 8 23.50 6.24 -14.07
C VAL A 8 23.61 4.80 -14.52
N LEU A 9 24.84 4.29 -14.59
CA LEU A 9 25.10 2.88 -14.88
C LEU A 9 24.97 2.11 -13.56
N VAL A 10 23.88 1.37 -13.40
CA VAL A 10 23.75 0.39 -12.32
C VAL A 10 24.31 -0.92 -12.87
N GLU A 11 25.55 -1.24 -12.53
CA GLU A 11 26.12 -2.56 -12.80
C GLU A 11 25.39 -3.58 -11.94
N THR A 12 24.44 -4.30 -12.55
CA THR A 12 23.87 -5.50 -11.94
C THR A 12 24.75 -6.67 -12.40
N PRO A 13 25.37 -7.44 -11.49
CA PRO A 13 26.07 -8.64 -11.89
C PRO A 13 25.06 -9.58 -12.54
N ASP A 14 25.25 -9.89 -13.83
CA ASP A 14 24.42 -10.88 -14.56
C ASP A 14 24.50 -12.29 -13.93
N THR A 15 25.36 -12.48 -12.92
CA THR A 15 25.60 -13.71 -12.16
C THR A 15 24.89 -13.75 -10.79
N ALA A 16 23.97 -12.82 -10.50
CA ALA A 16 23.18 -12.85 -9.27
C ALA A 16 22.23 -14.06 -9.27
N ASP A 17 22.64 -15.16 -8.63
CA ASP A 17 21.83 -16.37 -8.44
C ASP A 17 20.74 -16.15 -7.36
N ASP A 18 20.96 -15.26 -6.38
CA ASP A 18 19.95 -14.80 -5.43
C ASP A 18 19.33 -13.46 -5.91
N PRO A 19 18.00 -13.35 -6.06
CA PRO A 19 17.34 -12.07 -6.35
C PRO A 19 17.73 -10.90 -5.43
N ARG A 20 18.14 -11.19 -4.18
CA ARG A 20 18.63 -10.17 -3.23
C ARG A 20 19.94 -9.53 -3.63
N ASP A 21 20.76 -10.21 -4.44
CA ASP A 21 22.02 -9.65 -4.94
C ASP A 21 21.78 -8.50 -5.94
N ARG A 22 20.53 -8.31 -6.38
CA ARG A 22 20.09 -7.17 -7.20
C ARG A 22 19.59 -5.99 -6.38
N GLU A 23 19.51 -6.12 -5.04
CA GLU A 23 19.23 -4.98 -4.17
C GLU A 23 20.37 -3.96 -4.27
N VAL A 24 20.01 -2.69 -4.27
CA VAL A 24 20.94 -1.58 -4.24
C VAL A 24 20.98 -0.98 -2.84
N GLY A 25 22.10 -0.33 -2.48
CA GLY A 25 22.23 0.32 -1.17
C GLY A 25 21.16 1.41 -0.97
N LEU A 26 20.70 1.63 0.26
CA LEU A 26 19.58 2.55 0.55
C LEU A 26 19.82 4.01 0.12
N ASP A 27 21.08 4.41 -0.03
CA ASP A 27 21.49 5.75 -0.45
C ASP A 27 21.91 5.81 -1.94
N PHE A 28 21.54 4.80 -2.73
CA PHE A 28 21.83 4.81 -4.16
C PHE A 28 21.14 6.00 -4.87
N PRO A 29 21.76 6.57 -5.90
CA PRO A 29 21.18 7.70 -6.63
C PRO A 29 19.82 7.35 -7.26
N ARG A 30 18.83 8.22 -7.05
CA ARG A 30 17.48 8.11 -7.63
C ARG A 30 17.18 9.31 -8.52
N GLU A 31 16.44 9.06 -9.59
CA GLU A 31 15.88 10.09 -10.46
C GLU A 31 14.45 10.44 -10.00
N TRP A 32 14.20 11.74 -9.79
CA TRP A 32 12.91 12.25 -9.33
C TRP A 32 12.32 13.21 -10.35
N ILE A 33 11.00 13.15 -10.52
CA ILE A 33 10.23 14.20 -11.17
C ILE A 33 9.38 14.93 -10.13
N GLU A 34 9.30 16.26 -10.24
CA GLU A 34 8.43 17.08 -9.41
C GLU A 34 7.57 17.97 -10.30
N PHE A 35 6.27 18.04 -10.01
CA PHE A 35 5.31 18.85 -10.75
C PHE A 35 4.10 19.19 -9.87
N VAL A 36 3.39 20.26 -10.22
CA VAL A 36 2.12 20.64 -9.59
C VAL A 36 1.04 19.68 -10.08
N ASP A 37 0.17 19.22 -9.18
CA ASP A 37 -0.97 18.36 -9.57
C ASP A 37 -1.87 19.12 -10.56
N PRO A 38 -2.11 18.60 -11.78
CA PRO A 38 -3.01 19.22 -12.74
C PRO A 38 -4.45 19.39 -12.22
N ALA A 39 -4.86 18.61 -11.22
CA ALA A 39 -6.18 18.69 -10.60
C ALA A 39 -6.22 19.62 -9.37
N ASP A 40 -5.07 19.96 -8.77
CA ASP A 40 -4.98 20.80 -7.58
C ASP A 40 -3.67 21.61 -7.56
N ALA A 41 -3.79 22.92 -7.76
CA ALA A 41 -2.64 23.83 -7.80
C ALA A 41 -1.91 23.99 -6.45
N ASP A 42 -2.57 23.65 -5.34
CA ASP A 42 -1.99 23.69 -3.99
C ASP A 42 -1.26 22.38 -3.63
N GLN A 43 -1.26 21.40 -4.54
CA GLN A 43 -0.59 20.12 -4.36
C GLN A 43 0.62 19.97 -5.30
N VAL A 44 1.71 19.46 -4.75
CA VAL A 44 2.92 19.11 -5.50
C VAL A 44 3.14 17.62 -5.41
N ILE A 45 3.39 16.98 -6.55
CA ILE A 45 3.74 15.57 -6.64
C ILE A 45 5.24 15.46 -6.90
N ARG A 46 5.94 14.74 -6.03
CA ARG A 46 7.33 14.33 -6.20
C ARG A 46 7.41 12.82 -6.33
N ALA A 47 7.82 12.32 -7.48
CA ALA A 47 7.73 10.91 -7.83
C ALA A 47 9.09 10.30 -8.20
N ASP A 48 9.41 9.15 -7.61
CA ASP A 48 10.65 8.38 -7.85
C ASP A 48 10.56 7.63 -9.18
N LEU A 49 11.19 8.17 -10.23
CA LEU A 49 11.21 7.55 -11.54
C LEU A 49 12.06 6.28 -11.58
N THR A 50 13.08 6.18 -10.73
CA THR A 50 13.91 4.99 -10.64
C THR A 50 13.11 3.79 -10.14
N TRP A 51 12.25 3.98 -9.14
CA TRP A 51 11.30 2.94 -8.72
C TRP A 51 10.18 2.74 -9.74
N LEU A 52 9.52 3.82 -10.17
CA LEU A 52 8.30 3.75 -11.00
C LEU A 52 8.55 3.10 -12.37
N LEU A 53 9.77 3.18 -12.87
CA LEU A 53 10.20 2.58 -14.13
C LEU A 53 11.02 1.30 -13.93
N SER A 54 11.14 0.81 -12.69
CA SER A 54 11.80 -0.46 -12.40
C SER A 54 11.00 -1.64 -12.94
N ARG A 55 11.63 -2.82 -12.94
CA ARG A 55 10.97 -4.10 -13.30
C ARG A 55 10.20 -4.71 -12.12
N TRP A 56 10.13 -4.02 -10.99
CA TRP A 56 9.46 -4.52 -9.81
C TRP A 56 7.94 -4.54 -10.05
N THR A 57 7.27 -5.60 -9.60
CA THR A 57 5.81 -5.68 -9.63
C THR A 57 5.29 -6.47 -8.44
N CYS A 58 4.11 -6.10 -7.94
CA CYS A 58 3.49 -6.83 -6.85
C CYS A 58 3.09 -8.23 -7.33
N VAL A 59 3.58 -9.27 -6.64
CA VAL A 59 3.32 -10.68 -6.96
C VAL A 59 2.40 -11.35 -5.94
N PHE A 60 1.56 -10.57 -5.24
CA PHE A 60 0.54 -11.09 -4.34
C PHE A 60 -0.34 -12.14 -5.05
N ALA A 61 -0.71 -13.19 -4.31
CA ALA A 61 -1.45 -14.36 -4.81
C ALA A 61 -0.75 -15.18 -5.92
N LYS A 62 0.52 -14.88 -6.25
CA LYS A 62 1.33 -15.67 -7.19
C LYS A 62 2.58 -16.25 -6.54
N ALA A 63 3.48 -15.38 -6.09
CA ALA A 63 4.78 -15.76 -5.55
C ALA A 63 5.16 -14.98 -4.27
N CYS A 64 4.27 -14.12 -3.77
CA CYS A 64 4.50 -13.40 -2.53
C CYS A 64 4.64 -14.38 -1.35
N HIS A 65 5.70 -14.23 -0.55
CA HIS A 65 5.93 -15.03 0.65
C HIS A 65 5.12 -14.58 1.87
N GLY A 66 4.37 -13.48 1.74
CA GLY A 66 3.66 -12.84 2.85
C GLY A 66 4.60 -12.12 3.82
N ILE A 67 4.00 -11.49 4.82
CA ILE A 67 4.74 -10.77 5.89
C ILE A 67 4.83 -11.58 7.18
N ILE A 68 4.13 -12.71 7.26
CA ILE A 68 4.21 -13.65 8.39
C ILE A 68 4.64 -15.01 7.83
N ARG A 69 5.71 -15.58 8.41
CA ARG A 69 6.25 -16.89 8.03
C ARG A 69 5.15 -17.95 8.03
N GLY A 70 5.09 -18.73 6.94
CA GLY A 70 4.10 -19.79 6.76
C GLY A 70 2.70 -19.31 6.35
N ARG A 71 2.47 -18.00 6.20
CA ARG A 71 1.18 -17.41 5.84
C ARG A 71 1.24 -16.61 4.53
N SER A 72 1.90 -17.19 3.52
CA SER A 72 2.09 -16.54 2.22
C SER A 72 0.79 -16.16 1.52
N ALA A 73 -0.26 -16.98 1.67
CA ALA A 73 -1.60 -16.74 1.13
C ALA A 73 -2.25 -15.45 1.66
N ASP A 74 -1.88 -15.00 2.86
CA ASP A 74 -2.45 -13.81 3.49
C ASP A 74 -1.82 -12.52 2.95
N GLY A 75 -0.59 -12.59 2.43
CA GLY A 75 0.13 -11.42 1.92
C GLY A 75 0.18 -10.29 2.95
N CYS A 76 -0.14 -9.08 2.51
CA CYS A 76 -0.24 -7.90 3.36
C CYS A 76 -1.53 -7.86 4.23
N CYS A 77 -2.49 -8.76 4.03
CA CYS A 77 -3.75 -8.78 4.78
C CYS A 77 -3.57 -9.29 6.22
N SER A 78 -2.42 -9.86 6.58
CA SER A 78 -2.16 -10.45 7.91
C SER A 78 -2.36 -9.47 9.07
N HIS A 79 -2.10 -8.18 8.89
CA HIS A 79 -2.27 -7.15 9.93
C HIS A 79 -3.57 -6.34 9.81
N GLY A 80 -4.44 -6.64 8.84
CA GLY A 80 -5.49 -5.70 8.47
C GLY A 80 -4.90 -4.39 7.90
N ALA A 81 -5.72 -3.34 7.83
CA ALA A 81 -5.33 -2.05 7.27
C ALA A 81 -5.81 -0.91 8.16
N PHE A 82 -4.85 -0.09 8.61
CA PHE A 82 -5.13 1.17 9.29
C PHE A 82 -5.78 2.16 8.33
N PHE A 83 -6.76 2.91 8.84
CA PHE A 83 -7.34 4.02 8.08
C PHE A 83 -6.41 5.22 8.13
N THR A 84 -6.20 5.88 6.99
CA THR A 84 -5.33 7.07 6.91
C THR A 84 -6.00 8.31 7.49
N ASP A 85 -7.32 8.45 7.30
CA ASP A 85 -8.13 9.54 7.85
C ASP A 85 -9.63 9.18 7.94
N ALA A 86 -10.44 10.16 8.34
CA ALA A 86 -11.89 9.99 8.46
C ALA A 86 -12.61 9.81 7.11
N GLN A 87 -12.03 10.28 6.00
CA GLN A 87 -12.59 10.12 4.66
C GLN A 87 -12.37 8.67 4.18
N ASP A 88 -11.19 8.11 4.38
CA ASP A 88 -10.88 6.69 4.12
C ASP A 88 -11.84 5.77 4.88
N GLU A 89 -12.00 6.00 6.19
CA GLU A 89 -12.93 5.22 7.01
C GLU A 89 -14.39 5.33 6.50
N LYS A 90 -14.83 6.55 6.19
CA LYS A 90 -16.19 6.79 5.67
C LYS A 90 -16.40 6.07 4.33
N ARG A 91 -15.42 6.12 3.43
CA ARG A 91 -15.46 5.49 2.11
C ARG A 91 -15.58 3.98 2.23
N VAL A 92 -14.70 3.36 3.02
CA VAL A 92 -14.74 1.91 3.30
C VAL A 92 -16.05 1.52 3.96
N ARG A 93 -16.55 2.30 4.92
CA ARG A 93 -17.86 2.04 5.56
C ARG A 93 -19.01 2.00 4.57
N GLN A 94 -19.01 2.83 3.52
CA GLN A 94 -20.04 2.75 2.47
C GLN A 94 -19.86 1.51 1.58
N ALA A 95 -18.62 1.16 1.25
CA ALA A 95 -18.32 -0.05 0.48
C ALA A 95 -18.76 -1.33 1.21
N VAL A 96 -18.52 -1.42 2.53
CA VAL A 96 -18.92 -2.58 3.35
C VAL A 96 -20.44 -2.83 3.33
N LYS A 97 -21.26 -1.78 3.23
CA LYS A 97 -22.73 -1.93 3.15
C LYS A 97 -23.19 -2.64 1.87
N ARG A 98 -22.34 -2.71 0.85
CA ARG A 98 -22.62 -3.39 -0.42
C ARG A 98 -22.27 -4.87 -0.38
N LEU A 99 -21.51 -5.30 0.62
CA LEU A 99 -21.14 -6.70 0.79
C LEU A 99 -22.32 -7.50 1.32
N THR A 100 -22.33 -8.78 0.97
CA THR A 100 -23.35 -9.76 1.39
C THR A 100 -22.66 -11.04 1.85
N PRO A 101 -23.35 -11.96 2.55
CA PRO A 101 -22.81 -13.28 2.85
C PRO A 101 -22.36 -14.08 1.62
N ALA A 102 -22.90 -13.77 0.43
CA ALA A 102 -22.50 -14.41 -0.82
C ALA A 102 -21.18 -13.85 -1.38
N THR A 103 -20.80 -12.62 -1.02
CA THR A 103 -19.60 -11.94 -1.55
C THR A 103 -18.50 -11.76 -0.52
N TRP A 104 -18.80 -12.00 0.76
CA TRP A 104 -17.89 -11.85 1.89
C TRP A 104 -18.03 -13.05 2.85
N GLN A 105 -17.06 -13.95 2.84
CA GLN A 105 -17.08 -15.22 3.59
C GLN A 105 -17.20 -15.00 5.10
N HIS A 106 -16.50 -14.00 5.63
CA HIS A 106 -16.54 -13.64 7.04
C HIS A 106 -17.45 -12.46 7.27
N TYR A 107 -18.67 -12.54 6.72
CA TYR A 107 -19.65 -11.46 6.78
C TYR A 107 -19.90 -11.00 8.22
N ARG A 108 -19.71 -9.70 8.47
CA ARG A 108 -19.96 -9.06 9.76
C ARG A 108 -20.87 -7.86 9.58
N ARG A 109 -21.78 -7.66 10.54
CA ARG A 109 -22.67 -6.49 10.59
C ARG A 109 -22.24 -5.55 11.70
N GLY A 110 -22.21 -4.25 11.40
CA GLY A 110 -21.89 -3.20 12.36
C GLY A 110 -20.42 -2.82 12.35
N PHE A 111 -20.17 -1.52 12.50
CA PHE A 111 -18.85 -0.91 12.35
C PHE A 111 -17.79 -1.52 13.28
N ASN A 112 -18.14 -1.72 14.55
CA ASN A 112 -17.24 -2.29 15.56
C ASN A 112 -16.97 -3.80 15.37
N GLN A 113 -17.59 -4.45 14.39
CA GLN A 113 -17.37 -5.88 14.12
C GLN A 113 -16.32 -6.09 13.02
N TYR A 114 -16.22 -5.17 12.04
CA TYR A 114 -15.22 -5.25 10.97
C TYR A 114 -14.07 -4.25 11.13
N THR A 115 -14.07 -3.47 12.22
CA THR A 115 -12.96 -2.62 12.62
C THR A 115 -12.55 -2.93 14.05
N GLU A 116 -11.29 -2.68 14.37
CA GLU A 116 -10.74 -2.78 15.72
C GLU A 116 -9.77 -1.64 15.98
N MET A 117 -9.50 -1.36 17.26
CA MET A 117 -8.48 -0.41 17.68
C MET A 117 -7.17 -1.14 17.90
N ASP A 118 -6.09 -0.56 17.41
CA ASP A 118 -4.72 -1.04 17.60
C ASP A 118 -3.78 0.17 17.72
N THR A 119 -2.48 -0.05 17.73
CA THR A 119 -1.47 1.01 17.75
C THR A 119 -0.53 0.90 16.55
N VAL A 120 -0.24 2.02 15.88
CA VAL A 120 0.69 2.03 14.73
C VAL A 120 2.15 1.86 15.19
N ASP A 121 2.48 2.40 16.36
CA ASP A 121 3.85 2.52 16.90
C ASP A 121 3.95 2.03 18.36
N GLY A 122 2.94 1.29 18.84
CA GLY A 122 2.83 0.90 20.24
C GLY A 122 2.33 2.00 21.18
N LYS A 123 2.02 3.21 20.68
CA LYS A 123 1.67 4.37 21.52
C LYS A 123 0.38 5.03 21.11
N SER A 124 0.23 5.35 19.82
CA SER A 124 -0.92 6.10 19.32
C SER A 124 -2.03 5.15 18.87
N PRO A 125 -3.22 5.18 19.51
CA PRO A 125 -4.33 4.35 19.10
C PRO A 125 -4.82 4.79 17.72
N ALA A 126 -4.94 3.83 16.81
CA ALA A 126 -5.45 4.02 15.47
C ALA A 126 -6.43 2.90 15.14
N ARG A 127 -7.43 3.23 14.31
CA ARG A 127 -8.41 2.25 13.88
C ARG A 127 -7.92 1.52 12.64
N ARG A 128 -8.10 0.20 12.62
CA ARG A 128 -7.86 -0.63 11.44
C ARG A 128 -9.02 -1.56 11.13
N THR A 129 -9.04 -2.15 9.94
CA THR A 129 -9.90 -3.29 9.65
C THR A 129 -9.59 -4.45 10.59
N ALA A 130 -10.61 -5.10 11.11
CA ALA A 130 -10.44 -6.22 12.04
C ALA A 130 -9.73 -7.41 11.38
N THR A 131 -9.08 -8.21 12.22
CA THR A 131 -8.49 -9.50 11.83
C THR A 131 -9.33 -10.66 12.37
N ARG A 132 -9.23 -11.83 11.73
CA ARG A 132 -9.76 -13.07 12.30
C ARG A 132 -8.86 -13.49 13.49
N PRO A 133 -9.36 -14.21 14.50
CA PRO A 133 -8.50 -14.81 15.52
C PRO A 133 -7.39 -15.63 14.87
N ASP A 134 -6.13 -15.29 15.15
CA ASP A 134 -4.91 -15.87 14.55
C ASP A 134 -4.90 -15.91 13.01
N GLY A 135 -5.70 -15.07 12.36
CA GLY A 135 -5.95 -15.09 10.93
C GLY A 135 -5.80 -13.72 10.27
N PRO A 136 -6.00 -13.63 8.95
CA PRO A 136 -5.85 -12.39 8.21
C PRO A 136 -7.03 -11.45 8.43
N CYS A 137 -6.97 -10.28 7.81
CA CYS A 137 -8.07 -9.33 7.68
C CYS A 137 -9.39 -10.02 7.39
N VAL A 138 -10.47 -9.58 8.05
CA VAL A 138 -11.81 -10.15 7.89
C VAL A 138 -12.35 -10.06 6.46
N PHE A 139 -11.82 -9.16 5.63
CA PHE A 139 -12.21 -9.01 4.24
C PHE A 139 -11.48 -9.98 3.29
N LEU A 140 -10.50 -10.75 3.76
CA LEU A 140 -9.84 -11.75 2.92
C LEU A 140 -10.70 -13.01 2.88
N ASN A 141 -11.30 -13.30 1.72
CA ASN A 141 -11.96 -14.56 1.42
C ASN A 141 -10.91 -15.62 1.07
N ASP A 142 -11.11 -16.85 1.53
CA ASP A 142 -10.24 -17.98 1.27
C ASP A 142 -10.31 -18.41 -0.23
N PRO A 143 -9.28 -19.11 -0.76
CA PRO A 143 -9.18 -19.47 -2.18
C PRO A 143 -10.42 -20.19 -2.76
N ASP A 144 -11.04 -21.06 -1.95
CA ASP A 144 -12.15 -21.91 -2.39
C ASP A 144 -13.54 -21.29 -2.13
N PHE A 145 -13.60 -20.03 -1.67
CA PHE A 145 -14.88 -19.38 -1.38
C PHE A 145 -15.70 -19.16 -2.67
N PRO A 146 -16.97 -19.64 -2.75
CA PRO A 146 -17.78 -19.50 -3.96
C PRO A 146 -18.00 -18.05 -4.42
N GLY A 147 -17.95 -17.09 -3.49
CA GLY A 147 -18.01 -15.66 -3.78
C GLY A 147 -16.70 -15.06 -4.30
N GLY A 148 -15.69 -15.86 -4.60
CA GLY A 148 -14.39 -15.45 -5.12
C GLY A 148 -13.34 -15.22 -4.03
N ALA A 149 -12.12 -15.69 -4.33
CA ALA A 149 -10.94 -15.55 -3.49
C ALA A 149 -10.46 -14.09 -3.39
N GLY A 150 -9.75 -13.79 -2.30
CA GLY A 150 -9.09 -12.50 -2.11
C GLY A 150 -9.99 -11.47 -1.41
N CYS A 151 -9.66 -10.19 -1.55
CA CYS A 151 -10.33 -9.13 -0.80
C CYS A 151 -11.79 -8.94 -1.27
N ALA A 152 -12.76 -9.13 -0.38
CA ALA A 152 -14.19 -8.96 -0.65
C ALA A 152 -14.52 -7.54 -1.16
N LEU A 153 -13.87 -6.51 -0.61
CA LEU A 153 -14.04 -5.11 -1.06
C LEU A 153 -13.53 -4.92 -2.49
N HIS A 154 -12.40 -5.53 -2.84
CA HIS A 154 -11.85 -5.50 -4.19
C HIS A 154 -12.81 -6.17 -5.17
N ALA A 155 -13.22 -7.40 -4.87
CA ALA A 155 -14.12 -8.16 -5.73
C ALA A 155 -15.47 -7.45 -5.89
N GLN A 156 -16.00 -6.82 -4.84
CA GLN A 156 -17.22 -6.03 -4.94
C GLN A 156 -17.04 -4.79 -5.81
N ALA A 157 -15.92 -4.07 -5.72
CA ALA A 157 -15.63 -2.94 -6.60
C ALA A 157 -15.67 -3.35 -8.08
N LEU A 158 -15.05 -4.49 -8.41
CA LEU A 158 -15.07 -5.05 -9.77
C LEU A 158 -16.49 -5.43 -10.23
N ARG A 159 -17.32 -6.01 -9.35
CA ARG A 159 -18.73 -6.31 -9.67
C ARG A 159 -19.55 -5.06 -9.94
N ASP A 160 -19.32 -4.02 -9.15
CA ASP A 160 -20.01 -2.74 -9.27
C ASP A 160 -19.44 -1.87 -10.41
N GLY A 161 -18.40 -2.34 -11.12
CA GLY A 161 -17.78 -1.65 -12.25
C GLY A 161 -16.98 -0.40 -11.87
N VAL A 162 -16.49 -0.33 -10.64
CA VAL A 162 -15.72 0.82 -10.13
C VAL A 162 -14.27 0.45 -9.81
N HIS A 163 -13.41 1.46 -9.75
CA HIS A 163 -12.00 1.25 -9.41
C HIS A 163 -11.86 0.73 -7.97
N PRO A 164 -11.02 -0.28 -7.67
CA PRO A 164 -10.88 -0.84 -6.31
C PRO A 164 -10.46 0.16 -5.23
N LEU A 165 -9.79 1.25 -5.60
CA LEU A 165 -9.45 2.36 -4.69
C LEU A 165 -10.68 3.06 -4.12
N GLU A 166 -11.81 3.00 -4.80
CA GLU A 166 -13.06 3.56 -4.28
C GLU A 166 -13.55 2.75 -3.06
N TYR A 167 -13.17 1.48 -2.91
CA TYR A 167 -13.76 0.57 -1.92
C TYR A 167 -12.76 0.12 -0.84
N LYS A 168 -11.49 -0.07 -1.22
CA LYS A 168 -10.45 -0.58 -0.31
C LYS A 168 -9.89 0.52 0.60
N PRO A 169 -9.47 0.22 1.83
CA PRO A 169 -8.70 1.15 2.66
C PRO A 169 -7.46 1.66 1.95
N ASP A 170 -7.01 2.88 2.29
CA ASP A 170 -5.92 3.51 1.56
C ASP A 170 -4.59 2.73 1.65
N VAL A 171 -4.29 2.19 2.83
CA VAL A 171 -3.05 1.40 3.03
C VAL A 171 -3.02 0.13 2.15
N CYS A 172 -4.18 -0.43 1.80
CA CYS A 172 -4.27 -1.66 1.01
C CYS A 172 -3.85 -1.51 -0.47
N TRP A 173 -3.57 -0.28 -0.93
CA TRP A 173 -3.02 -0.02 -2.26
C TRP A 173 -1.61 0.58 -2.21
N GLN A 174 -1.16 1.01 -1.03
CA GLN A 174 0.20 1.52 -0.87
C GLN A 174 1.26 0.43 -1.12
N LEU A 175 0.93 -0.85 -1.01
CA LEU A 175 1.75 -1.87 -1.67
C LEU A 175 1.15 -2.12 -3.05
N PRO A 176 1.73 -1.56 -4.13
CA PRO A 176 3.19 -1.43 -4.30
C PRO A 176 3.86 -0.07 -4.16
N ILE A 177 3.12 1.04 -4.16
CA ILE A 177 3.66 2.41 -4.17
C ILE A 177 3.51 3.07 -2.79
N ARG A 178 4.62 3.42 -2.15
CA ARG A 178 4.61 4.26 -0.94
C ARG A 178 4.16 5.67 -1.31
N ARG A 179 3.05 6.11 -0.72
CA ARG A 179 2.59 7.50 -0.79
C ARG A 179 2.75 8.14 0.58
N ASP A 180 3.54 9.20 0.64
CA ASP A 180 3.69 10.06 1.81
C ASP A 180 3.14 11.44 1.52
N GLN A 181 2.57 12.12 2.52
CA GLN A 181 1.95 13.43 2.34
C GLN A 181 2.25 14.35 3.52
N GLU A 182 2.82 15.51 3.23
CA GLU A 182 3.12 16.53 4.23
C GLU A 182 2.82 17.94 3.73
N TRP A 183 2.40 18.83 4.64
CA TRP A 183 2.25 20.24 4.34
C TRP A 183 3.59 20.96 4.47
N VAL A 184 4.12 21.48 3.37
CA VAL A 184 5.39 22.20 3.32
C VAL A 184 5.13 23.69 3.18
N LYS A 185 5.76 24.50 4.05
CA LYS A 185 5.79 25.95 3.91
C LYS A 185 7.00 26.35 3.07
N ARG A 186 6.76 27.02 1.94
CA ARG A 186 7.80 27.53 1.05
C ARG A 186 8.41 28.84 1.58
N PRO A 187 9.61 29.24 1.10
CA PRO A 187 10.25 30.48 1.51
C PRO A 187 9.43 31.75 1.22
N ASP A 188 8.58 31.71 0.18
CA ASP A 188 7.65 32.79 -0.18
C ASP A 188 6.41 32.87 0.75
N GLY A 189 6.31 31.97 1.74
CA GLY A 189 5.22 31.92 2.70
C GLY A 189 4.02 31.08 2.28
N THR A 190 3.96 30.61 1.02
CA THR A 190 2.90 29.72 0.55
C THR A 190 3.01 28.35 1.22
N LYS A 191 1.88 27.65 1.34
CA LYS A 191 1.80 26.29 1.85
C LYS A 191 1.29 25.39 0.75
N VAL A 192 1.97 24.28 0.53
CA VAL A 192 1.56 23.26 -0.45
C VAL A 192 1.52 21.90 0.22
N LEU A 193 0.62 21.03 -0.25
CA LEU A 193 0.62 19.64 0.10
C LEU A 193 1.63 18.90 -0.78
N LEU A 194 2.78 18.51 -0.23
CA LEU A 194 3.76 17.69 -0.93
C LEU A 194 3.36 16.23 -0.80
N THR A 195 3.12 15.58 -1.94
CA THR A 195 2.88 14.14 -2.06
C THR A 195 4.10 13.48 -2.65
N VAL A 196 4.72 12.56 -1.90
CA VAL A 196 5.90 11.81 -2.34
C VAL A 196 5.48 10.39 -2.73
N LEU A 197 5.76 9.98 -3.96
CA LEU A 197 5.57 8.62 -4.47
C LEU A 197 6.92 7.91 -4.58
N SER A 198 7.08 6.81 -3.85
CA SER A 198 8.36 6.13 -3.68
C SER A 198 8.21 4.63 -3.44
N GLU A 199 9.33 3.95 -3.30
CA GLU A 199 9.38 2.56 -2.87
C GLU A 199 9.16 2.40 -1.36
N PHE A 200 8.75 1.21 -0.93
CA PHE A 200 8.91 0.78 0.47
C PHE A 200 10.31 0.20 0.64
N ASP A 201 11.25 1.02 1.10
CA ASP A 201 12.58 0.56 1.52
C ASP A 201 12.56 0.11 2.99
N ARG A 202 13.70 -0.38 3.51
CA ARG A 202 13.81 -0.81 4.92
C ARG A 202 13.46 0.32 5.90
N ARG A 203 13.79 1.58 5.58
CA ARG A 203 13.52 2.74 6.46
C ARG A 203 12.03 3.04 6.54
N ALA A 204 11.29 2.80 5.45
CA ALA A 204 9.84 2.97 5.40
C ALA A 204 9.07 2.05 6.37
N TRP A 205 9.70 0.95 6.84
CA TRP A 205 9.13 0.02 7.82
C TRP A 205 9.49 0.35 9.28
N GLY A 206 10.24 1.43 9.52
CA GLY A 206 10.72 1.78 10.86
C GLY A 206 11.62 0.70 11.46
N ALA A 207 11.58 0.52 12.78
CA ALA A 207 12.41 -0.46 13.48
C ALA A 207 12.18 -1.92 13.04
N GLY A 208 11.06 -2.23 12.38
CA GLY A 208 10.78 -3.56 11.82
C GLY A 208 11.41 -3.82 10.44
N GLY A 209 12.03 -2.81 9.82
CA GLY A 209 12.65 -2.94 8.50
C GLY A 209 14.04 -3.58 8.49
N ASP A 210 14.68 -3.66 9.66
CA ASP A 210 16.03 -4.23 9.81
C ASP A 210 16.02 -5.77 9.93
N ASP A 211 14.85 -6.38 10.15
CA ASP A 211 14.70 -7.84 10.29
C ASP A 211 13.49 -8.37 9.49
N PRO A 212 13.61 -8.49 8.15
CA PRO A 212 12.62 -9.15 7.32
C PRO A 212 12.84 -10.67 7.48
N GLY A 213 12.22 -11.25 8.50
CA GLY A 213 12.47 -12.65 8.91
C GLY A 213 12.33 -13.74 7.85
#